data_AF-A0A9E7N9S5-F1
#
_entry.id   AF-A0A9E7N9S5-F1
#
_cell.length_a   1.000
_cell.length_b   1.000
_cell.length_c   1.000
_cell.angle_alpha   90.00
_cell.angle_beta   90.00
_cell.angle_gamma   90.00
#
_symmetry.space_group_name_H-M   'P 1'
#
loop_
_entity.id
_entity.type
_entity.pdbx_description
1 polymer ?
#
loop_
_entity_poly.entity_id
_entity_poly.type
_entity_poly.pdbx_seq_one_letter_code
_entity_poly.pdbx_strand_id
1 'polypeptide(L)'
;MTDTVTVRYTCPHCDAVVSLERAPDLADRSVTTVRQPGWEYATRTDPLEVREAADGIAFRCGEDGPVTDRDGNEIEGCGRPYYLNFVRFEHGVELEPEPPTYGGPRFDFRT
;
A
#
# COMPACT_ATOMS: atom_id res chain seq x y z
N MET A 1 -20.39 14.76 -1.73
CA MET A 1 -20.10 13.81 -0.64
C MET A 1 -19.22 12.76 -1.26
N THR A 2 -17.93 12.78 -0.96
CA THR A 2 -17.01 11.75 -1.43
C THR A 2 -17.28 10.54 -0.56
N ASP A 3 -17.81 9.47 -1.16
CA ASP A 3 -18.01 8.20 -0.45
C ASP A 3 -16.62 7.65 -0.10
N THR A 4 -16.42 7.21 1.15
CA THR A 4 -15.15 6.60 1.59
C THR A 4 -15.40 5.20 2.12
N VAL A 5 -14.43 4.33 1.88
CA VAL A 5 -14.38 2.97 2.41
C VAL A 5 -13.13 2.80 3.26
N THR A 6 -13.25 2.04 4.34
CA THR A 6 -12.11 1.69 5.17
C THR A 6 -11.38 0.48 4.57
N VAL A 7 -10.14 0.67 4.14
CA VAL A 7 -9.27 -0.36 3.59
C VAL A 7 -8.19 -0.72 4.59
N ARG A 8 -7.81 -2.01 4.62
CA ARG A 8 -6.78 -2.54 5.52
C ARG A 8 -5.55 -2.96 4.72
N TYR A 9 -4.38 -2.48 5.13
CA TYR A 9 -3.09 -2.85 4.53
C TYR A 9 -2.20 -3.51 5.57
N THR A 10 -1.50 -4.57 5.16
CA THR A 10 -0.61 -5.34 6.04
C THR A 10 0.84 -4.92 5.84
N CYS A 11 1.55 -4.68 6.94
CA CYS A 11 2.97 -4.41 6.95
C CYS A 11 3.74 -5.68 6.56
N PRO A 12 4.57 -5.63 5.49
CA PRO A 12 5.32 -6.80 5.02
C PRO A 12 6.45 -7.22 5.97
N HIS A 13 6.75 -6.43 7.00
CA HIS A 13 7.85 -6.69 7.94
C HIS A 13 7.42 -7.44 9.21
N CYS A 14 6.20 -7.22 9.69
CA CYS A 14 5.74 -7.71 11.00
C CYS A 14 4.25 -8.07 11.05
N ASP A 15 3.57 -8.14 9.91
CA ASP A 15 2.15 -8.50 9.78
C ASP A 15 1.15 -7.56 10.48
N ALA A 16 1.61 -6.42 11.00
CA ALA A 16 0.74 -5.38 11.56
C ALA A 16 -0.17 -4.80 10.47
N VAL A 17 -1.40 -4.48 10.84
CA VAL A 17 -2.45 -3.99 9.94
C VAL A 17 -2.72 -2.52 10.23
N VAL A 18 -2.72 -1.71 9.17
CA VAL A 18 -3.16 -0.32 9.21
C VAL A 18 -4.50 -0.20 8.49
N SER A 19 -5.44 0.54 9.10
CA SER A 19 -6.71 0.91 8.47
C SER A 19 -6.63 2.35 7.95
N LEU A 20 -7.16 2.58 6.75
CA LEU A 20 -7.18 3.88 6.10
C LEU A 20 -8.50 4.13 5.36
N GLU A 21 -8.99 5.36 5.43
CA GLU A 21 -10.14 5.85 4.65
C GLU A 21 -9.69 6.20 3.22
N ARG A 22 -10.34 5.58 2.23
CA ARG A 22 -10.00 5.67 0.80
C ARG A 22 -11.27 5.90 -0.04
N ALA A 23 -11.10 6.42 -1.25
CA ALA A 23 -12.18 6.41 -2.24
C ALA A 23 -12.54 4.95 -2.64
N PRO A 24 -13.80 4.66 -3.02
CA PRO A 24 -14.23 3.32 -3.42
C PRO A 24 -13.68 2.89 -4.80
N ASP A 25 -13.11 3.81 -5.57
CA ASP A 25 -12.36 3.53 -6.80
C ASP A 25 -10.97 3.02 -6.40
N LEU A 26 -10.89 1.74 -6.01
CA LEU A 26 -9.70 1.12 -5.43
C LEU A 26 -8.63 0.88 -6.52
N ALA A 27 -7.83 1.90 -6.81
CA ALA A 27 -6.67 1.81 -7.70
C ALA A 27 -5.42 1.20 -7.01
N ASP A 28 -5.59 0.33 -6.01
CA ASP A 28 -4.48 -0.24 -5.24
C ASP A 28 -3.81 -1.39 -6.01
N ARG A 29 -2.48 -1.35 -6.16
CA ARG A 29 -1.74 -2.42 -6.86
C ARG A 29 -1.03 -3.39 -5.92
N SER A 30 -0.03 -2.89 -5.19
CA SER A 30 0.80 -3.76 -4.34
C SER A 30 1.42 -2.98 -3.18
N VAL A 31 1.57 -3.67 -2.05
CA VAL A 31 2.36 -3.18 -0.91
C VAL A 31 3.79 -3.69 -1.06
N THR A 32 4.76 -2.80 -0.92
CA THR A 32 6.19 -3.05 -1.16
C THR A 32 7.06 -2.52 -0.03
N THR A 33 8.25 -3.09 0.14
CA THR A 33 9.24 -2.65 1.15
C THR A 33 10.18 -1.57 0.64
N VAL A 34 10.15 -1.29 -0.67
CA VAL A 34 11.03 -0.31 -1.34
C VAL A 34 10.19 0.69 -2.11
N ARG A 35 10.67 1.93 -2.22
CA ARG A 35 10.03 2.95 -3.08
C ARG A 35 10.24 2.60 -4.54
N GLN A 36 9.21 2.85 -5.33
CA GLN A 36 9.32 2.83 -6.78
C GLN A 36 10.05 4.11 -7.25
N PRO A 37 11.06 3.99 -8.13
CA PRO A 37 11.73 5.15 -8.69
C PRO A 37 10.76 6.05 -9.46
N GLY A 38 10.80 7.36 -9.19
CA GLY A 38 9.98 8.35 -9.89
C GLY A 38 8.51 8.43 -9.46
N TRP A 39 8.15 7.80 -8.34
CA TRP A 39 6.81 7.86 -7.75
C TRP A 39 6.75 8.87 -6.61
N GLU A 40 5.70 9.67 -6.60
CA GLU A 40 5.38 10.59 -5.51
C GLU A 40 4.48 9.89 -4.49
N TYR A 41 4.92 9.83 -3.23
CA TYR A 41 4.19 9.17 -2.16
C TYR A 41 3.64 10.19 -1.16
N ALA A 42 2.33 10.12 -0.91
CA ALA A 42 1.73 10.80 0.22
C ALA A 42 1.99 10.02 1.52
N THR A 43 1.91 10.70 2.66
CA THR A 43 1.93 10.08 3.99
C THR A 43 0.53 9.62 4.40
N ARG A 44 0.46 8.72 5.38
CA ARG A 44 -0.81 8.30 5.98
C ARG A 44 -1.64 9.47 6.52
N THR A 45 -0.97 10.49 7.06
CA THR A 45 -1.60 11.64 7.72
C THR A 45 -2.03 12.74 6.76
N ASP A 46 -1.67 12.64 5.48
CA ASP A 46 -2.05 13.64 4.49
C ASP A 46 -3.56 13.63 4.22
N PRO A 47 -4.12 14.78 3.81
CA PRO A 47 -5.51 14.89 3.39
C PRO A 47 -5.86 13.86 2.30
N LEU A 48 -7.11 13.40 2.29
CA LEU A 48 -7.59 12.40 1.31
C LEU A 48 -7.27 12.82 -0.12
N GLU A 49 -7.55 14.07 -0.49
CA GLU A 49 -7.27 14.62 -1.82
C GLU A 49 -5.79 14.53 -2.24
N VAL A 50 -4.86 14.71 -1.28
CA VAL A 50 -3.41 14.58 -1.54
C VAL A 50 -3.04 13.10 -1.71
N ARG A 51 -3.60 12.22 -0.86
CA ARG A 51 -3.37 10.78 -0.93
C ARG A 51 -3.93 10.15 -2.20
N GLU A 52 -5.06 10.64 -2.73
CA GLU A 52 -5.64 10.14 -3.98
C GLU A 52 -4.92 10.70 -5.22
N ALA A 53 -4.24 11.85 -5.12
CA ALA A 53 -3.49 12.45 -6.22
C ALA A 53 -2.05 11.92 -6.35
N ALA A 54 -1.50 11.32 -5.28
CA ALA A 54 -0.17 10.72 -5.27
C ALA A 54 -0.12 9.40 -6.05
N ASP A 55 1.08 8.93 -6.41
CA ASP A 55 1.28 7.60 -7.02
C ASP A 55 1.17 6.46 -5.99
N GLY A 56 1.20 6.78 -4.69
CA GLY A 56 1.10 5.82 -3.62
C GLY A 56 1.11 6.44 -2.24
N ILE A 57 1.09 5.60 -1.21
CA ILE A 57 1.15 6.01 0.19
C ILE A 57 2.36 5.37 0.87
N ALA A 58 3.19 6.20 1.49
CA ALA A 58 4.27 5.78 2.37
C ALA A 58 3.75 5.64 3.81
N PHE A 59 4.10 4.52 4.43
CA PHE A 59 3.78 4.21 5.81
C PHE A 59 5.06 3.93 6.60
N ARG A 60 5.10 4.38 7.85
CA ARG A 60 6.02 3.92 8.90
C ARG A 60 5.23 3.18 9.95
N CYS A 61 5.43 1.86 10.02
CA CYS A 61 4.61 0.96 10.82
C CYS A 61 4.64 1.35 12.31
N GLY A 62 3.51 1.78 12.86
CA GLY A 62 3.36 2.18 14.28
C GLY A 62 3.83 3.60 14.61
N GLU A 63 4.61 4.26 13.76
CA GLU A 63 5.01 5.66 13.94
C GLU A 63 3.97 6.63 13.38
N ASP A 64 3.37 6.28 12.23
CA ASP A 64 2.36 7.12 11.59
C ASP A 64 0.96 6.98 12.23
N GLY A 65 0.87 6.27 13.36
CA GLY A 65 -0.30 6.08 14.20
C GLY A 65 -0.60 4.60 14.50
N PRO A 66 -1.76 4.30 15.11
CA PRO A 66 -2.05 2.99 15.65
C PRO A 66 -2.16 1.94 14.56
N VAL A 67 -1.64 0.75 14.88
CA VAL A 67 -1.72 -0.45 14.05
C VAL A 67 -2.33 -1.58 14.87
N THR A 68 -3.00 -2.50 14.21
CA THR A 68 -3.60 -3.67 14.85
C THR A 68 -2.95 -4.96 14.38
N ASP A 69 -3.17 -6.06 15.08
CA ASP A 69 -3.00 -7.38 14.49
C ASP A 69 -4.14 -7.69 13.50
N ARG A 70 -4.15 -8.92 12.97
CA ARG A 70 -5.20 -9.39 12.04
C ARG A 70 -6.56 -9.59 12.73
N ASP A 71 -6.56 -9.78 14.04
CA ASP A 71 -7.75 -9.95 14.87
C ASP A 71 -8.33 -8.61 15.37
N GLY A 72 -7.63 -7.50 15.12
CA GLY A 72 -8.05 -6.15 15.46
C GLY A 72 -7.57 -5.66 16.83
N ASN A 73 -6.66 -6.37 17.50
CA ASN A 73 -6.06 -5.89 18.75
C ASN A 73 -4.96 -4.87 18.44
N GLU A 74 -4.89 -3.78 19.21
CA GLU A 74 -3.82 -2.78 19.05
C GLU A 74 -2.47 -3.37 19.45
N ILE A 75 -1.46 -3.17 18.59
CA ILE A 75 -0.09 -3.67 18.79
C ILE A 75 0.93 -2.58 18.50
N GLU A 76 2.15 -2.75 19.00
CA GLU A 76 3.27 -1.88 18.61
C GLU A 76 3.78 -2.26 17.21
N GLY A 77 3.87 -1.28 16.32
CA GLY A 77 4.42 -1.46 14.98
C GLY A 77 5.95 -1.59 14.99
N CYS A 78 6.52 -2.12 13.90
CA CYS A 78 7.97 -2.37 13.82
C CYS A 78 8.83 -1.14 13.48
N GLY A 79 8.24 0.05 13.26
CA GLY A 79 8.93 1.30 12.91
C GLY A 79 9.53 1.33 11.50
N ARG A 80 9.35 0.28 10.69
CA ARG A 80 9.95 0.21 9.35
C ARG A 80 9.05 0.84 8.30
N PRO A 81 9.64 1.48 7.28
CA PRO A 81 8.87 2.00 6.16
C PRO A 81 8.38 0.88 5.24
N TYR A 82 7.20 1.09 4.68
CA TYR A 82 6.63 0.30 3.58
C TYR A 82 5.72 1.19 2.74
N TYR A 83 5.44 0.78 1.51
CA TYR A 83 4.86 1.63 0.48
C TYR A 83 3.70 0.91 -0.20
N LEU A 84 2.52 1.52 -0.18
CA LEU A 84 1.41 1.15 -1.04
C LEU A 84 1.58 1.85 -2.38
N ASN A 85 1.58 1.07 -3.45
CA ASN A 85 1.67 1.55 -4.83
C ASN A 85 0.28 1.49 -5.46
N PHE A 86 -0.17 2.58 -6.08
CA PHE A 86 -1.38 2.58 -6.91
C PHE A 86 -1.10 2.06 -8.32
N VAL A 87 -2.15 1.73 -9.05
CA VAL A 87 -2.09 1.37 -10.46
C VAL A 87 -1.88 2.64 -11.27
N ARG A 88 -0.72 2.77 -11.93
CA ARG A 88 -0.49 3.80 -12.95
C ARG A 88 -0.89 3.27 -14.32
N PHE A 89 -1.78 4.02 -14.98
CA PHE A 89 -2.06 3.87 -16.40
C PHE A 89 -1.32 4.97 -17.16
N GLU A 90 -0.36 4.62 -18.01
CA GLU A 90 0.15 5.55 -19.03
C GLU A 90 -0.38 5.11 -20.39
N HIS A 91 -1.10 6.00 -21.07
CA HIS A 91 -1.65 5.77 -22.42
C HIS A 91 -2.57 4.52 -22.54
N GLY A 92 -3.24 4.14 -21.45
CA GLY A 92 -4.13 2.96 -21.42
C GLY A 92 -3.41 1.62 -21.21
N VAL A 93 -2.10 1.65 -20.91
CA VAL A 93 -1.31 0.47 -20.56
C VAL A 93 -0.93 0.56 -19.07
N GLU A 94 -1.22 -0.49 -18.31
CA GLU A 94 -0.75 -0.64 -16.92
C GLU A 94 0.77 -0.78 -16.93
N LEU A 95 1.49 0.20 -16.38
CA LEU A 95 2.96 0.15 -16.34
C LEU A 95 3.42 -0.74 -15.19
N GLU A 96 4.10 -1.85 -15.48
CA GLU A 96 4.73 -2.66 -14.44
C GLU A 96 5.80 -1.87 -13.67
N PRO A 97 5.83 -1.94 -12.32
CA PRO A 97 6.90 -1.35 -11.53
C PRO A 97 8.25 -2.03 -11.85
N GLU A 98 9.32 -1.25 -11.97
CA GLU A 98 10.69 -1.75 -12.15
C GLU A 98 11.51 -1.57 -10.85
N PRO A 99 12.01 -2.66 -10.23
CA PRO A 99 11.94 -4.05 -10.67
C PRO A 99 10.55 -4.69 -10.42
N PRO A 100 10.17 -5.70 -11.23
CA PRO A 100 8.90 -6.40 -11.06
C PRO A 100 8.86 -7.06 -9.68
N THR A 101 7.90 -6.63 -8.85
CA THR A 101 7.74 -7.12 -7.47
C THR A 101 7.29 -8.59 -7.42
N TYR A 102 6.78 -9.13 -8.52
CA TYR A 102 6.37 -10.51 -8.65
C TYR A 102 7.26 -11.23 -9.65
N GLY A 103 8.26 -11.97 -9.14
CA GLY A 103 8.89 -13.03 -9.93
C GLY A 103 7.78 -14.01 -10.31
N GLY A 104 7.42 -14.03 -11.60
CA GLY A 104 6.24 -14.71 -12.13
C GLY A 104 6.01 -16.10 -11.53
N PRO A 105 4.74 -16.56 -11.49
CA PRO A 105 4.41 -17.79 -10.80
C PRO A 105 5.13 -18.96 -11.46
N ARG A 106 6.06 -19.59 -10.73
CA ARG A 106 6.64 -20.88 -11.13
C ARG A 106 5.63 -21.97 -10.81
N PHE A 107 4.75 -22.21 -11.78
CA PHE A 107 3.85 -23.36 -11.76
C PHE A 107 4.62 -24.63 -12.11
N ASP A 108 5.45 -25.13 -11.18
CA ASP A 108 6.07 -26.45 -11.29
C ASP A 108 5.09 -27.52 -10.78
N PHE A 109 4.05 -27.82 -11.57
CA PHE A 109 3.18 -28.96 -11.28
C PHE A 109 3.95 -30.26 -11.55
N ARG A 110 4.50 -30.88 -10.51
CA ARG A 110 5.03 -32.24 -10.59
C ARG A 110 3.83 -33.20 -10.73
N THR A 111 3.74 -33.85 -11.90
CA THR A 111 2.85 -35.01 -12.15
C THR A 111 3.37 -36.24 -11.41
#